data_AF-J3LAI5-F1
#
_entry.id   AF-J3LAI5-F1
#
_cell.length_a   1.000
_cell.length_b   1.000
_cell.length_c   1.000
_cell.angle_alpha   90.00
_cell.angle_beta   90.00
_cell.angle_gamma   90.00
#
_symmetry.space_group_name_H-M   'P 1'
#
loop_
_entity.id
_entity.type
_entity.pdbx_description
1 polymer ?
#
loop_
_entity_poly.entity_id
_entity_poly.type
_entity_poly.pdbx_seq_one_letter_code
_entity_poly.pdbx_strand_id
1 'polypeptide(L)'
;MPSQADEEIHQLSYLQKHMANILTLLADSVEGEGDDSLVLTMETFEHLGFLVRFSEGTPLSQAATFFANSDPDMPAAPVPAAQVHDWISQNISSSLEFSTEKSTSKEVSQQASSDIDVTMADANATNARNSTPTGTNPAYFRNTTFVEGFSKTSVVKHASDVKGHSVKVLNCHESVIYILAPLKYVTVYGCSDATVVLGAIGKVVKVEHCERVHIIAATKRICIANCRECIFYLGVNHQPLIVGDNHKLQVAPFNTYYPQLGEHLAKVGVDPAVNKWDQPFVLGVVDPHDSLSHPAGVSDVQAESATRLDPDLFTNFLIPSWFGTEVQEPTKCCPFPLPEIYGVSQSKKLAALEDIRKTIRELQIDDNRKKELANALHAQFKDWLYASGNIRQLYCLQGD
;
A
#
# COMPACT_ATOMS: atom_id res chain seq x y z
N MET A 1 -4.39 18.08 5.80
CA MET A 1 -3.87 16.97 4.98
C MET A 1 -4.60 17.01 3.64
N PRO A 2 -3.92 16.77 2.51
CA PRO A 2 -4.60 16.70 1.22
C PRO A 2 -5.56 15.52 1.20
N SER A 3 -6.77 15.75 0.72
CA SER A 3 -7.80 14.74 0.52
C SER A 3 -7.51 13.91 -0.75
N GLN A 4 -8.21 12.78 -0.92
CA GLN A 4 -8.14 11.97 -2.15
C GLN A 4 -8.41 12.81 -3.41
N ALA A 5 -9.33 13.78 -3.34
CA ALA A 5 -9.61 14.68 -4.45
C ALA A 5 -8.41 15.59 -4.76
N ASP A 6 -7.71 16.06 -3.72
CA ASP A 6 -6.51 16.90 -3.88
C ASP A 6 -5.35 16.12 -4.53
N GLU A 7 -5.20 14.83 -4.21
CA GLU A 7 -4.18 13.97 -4.84
C GLU A 7 -4.51 13.69 -6.31
N GLU A 8 -5.79 13.43 -6.65
CA GLU A 8 -6.23 13.27 -8.04
C GLU A 8 -6.04 14.55 -8.86
N ILE A 9 -6.37 15.72 -8.29
CA ILE A 9 -6.10 17.03 -8.88
C ILE A 9 -4.59 17.24 -9.09
N HIS A 10 -3.77 16.84 -8.11
CA HIS A 10 -2.32 16.93 -8.22
C HIS A 10 -1.77 16.01 -9.34
N GLN A 11 -2.25 14.78 -9.45
CA GLN A 11 -1.83 13.84 -10.50
C GLN A 11 -2.26 14.31 -11.90
N LEU A 12 -3.49 14.81 -12.05
CA LEU A 12 -4.00 15.36 -13.31
C LEU A 12 -3.24 16.62 -13.72
N SER A 13 -2.93 17.53 -12.78
CA SER A 13 -2.14 18.73 -13.08
C SER A 13 -0.68 18.41 -13.44
N TYR A 14 -0.08 17.41 -12.79
CA TYR A 14 1.23 16.89 -13.17
C TYR A 14 1.21 16.35 -14.60
N LEU A 15 0.21 15.51 -14.92
CA LEU A 15 0.07 14.95 -16.26
C LEU A 15 -0.13 16.06 -17.31
N GLN A 16 -0.99 17.05 -17.04
CA GLN A 16 -1.21 18.19 -17.93
C GLN A 16 0.08 18.96 -18.24
N LYS A 17 0.91 19.19 -17.22
CA LYS A 17 2.18 19.93 -17.37
C LYS A 17 3.22 19.16 -18.19
N HIS A 18 3.23 17.83 -18.11
CA HIS A 18 4.26 16.98 -18.69
C HIS A 18 3.81 16.24 -19.96
N MET A 19 2.56 16.43 -20.41
CA MET A 19 1.99 15.69 -21.54
C MET A 19 2.76 15.91 -22.85
N ALA A 20 3.17 17.15 -23.13
CA ALA A 20 3.96 17.47 -24.32
C ALA A 20 5.25 16.64 -24.38
N ASN A 21 6.02 16.60 -23.28
CA ASN A 21 7.26 15.82 -23.19
C ASN A 21 7.00 14.32 -23.36
N ILE A 22 5.90 13.80 -22.81
CA ILE A 22 5.53 12.38 -22.93
C ILE A 22 5.19 12.05 -24.39
N LEU A 23 4.48 12.94 -25.10
CA LEU A 23 4.17 12.75 -26.51
C LEU A 23 5.42 12.83 -27.40
N THR A 24 6.37 13.73 -27.12
CA THR A 24 7.64 13.78 -27.84
C THR A 24 8.44 12.47 -27.71
N LEU A 25 8.34 11.77 -26.57
CA LEU A 25 8.99 10.47 -26.37
C LEU A 25 8.30 9.31 -27.13
N LEU A 26 7.03 9.48 -27.49
CA LEU A 26 6.21 8.45 -28.14
C LEU A 26 5.96 8.70 -29.64
N ALA A 27 6.23 9.91 -30.12
CA ALA A 27 6.01 10.31 -31.50
C ALA A 27 7.19 9.93 -32.40
N ASP A 28 6.87 9.53 -33.62
CA ASP A 28 7.85 9.28 -34.69
C ASP A 28 8.06 10.58 -35.48
N SER A 29 9.29 10.89 -35.87
CA SER A 29 9.62 12.04 -36.72
C SER A 29 9.41 11.69 -38.19
N VAL A 30 8.55 12.42 -38.89
CA VAL A 30 8.44 12.35 -40.37
C VAL A 30 9.46 13.31 -41.00
N GLU A 31 9.99 12.98 -42.18
CA GLU A 31 10.96 13.83 -42.90
C GLU A 31 10.39 15.25 -43.17
N GLY A 32 10.76 16.19 -42.30
CA GLY A 32 10.44 17.62 -42.34
C GLY A 32 10.99 18.31 -41.09
N GLU A 33 11.70 19.43 -41.26
CA GLU A 33 12.29 20.18 -40.14
C GLU A 33 11.19 20.94 -39.38
N GLY A 34 10.86 20.50 -38.15
CA GLY A 34 10.01 21.23 -37.21
C GLY A 34 9.26 20.35 -36.21
N ASP A 35 8.80 20.93 -35.10
CA ASP A 35 7.96 20.27 -34.07
C ASP A 35 6.59 19.79 -34.63
N ASP A 36 6.22 20.30 -35.81
CA ASP A 36 5.04 19.90 -36.58
C ASP A 36 5.22 18.57 -37.36
N SER A 37 6.40 17.95 -37.32
CA SER A 37 6.67 16.68 -38.02
C SER A 37 6.48 15.44 -37.14
N LEU A 38 6.12 15.62 -35.87
CA LEU A 38 5.87 14.55 -34.91
C LEU A 38 4.47 13.97 -35.10
N VAL A 39 4.42 12.66 -35.38
CA VAL A 39 3.16 11.93 -35.53
C VAL A 39 3.12 10.71 -34.61
N LEU A 40 1.92 10.35 -34.14
CA LEU A 40 1.69 9.14 -33.37
C LEU A 40 0.95 8.12 -34.22
N THR A 41 1.41 6.87 -34.13
CA THR A 41 0.68 5.72 -34.67
C THR A 41 -0.33 5.24 -33.63
N MET A 42 -1.30 4.42 -34.08
CA MET A 42 -2.26 3.79 -33.18
C MET A 42 -1.57 2.97 -32.07
N GLU A 43 -0.45 2.32 -32.39
CA GLU A 43 0.33 1.52 -31.44
C GLU A 43 1.02 2.39 -30.39
N THR A 44 1.71 3.47 -30.78
CA THR A 44 2.37 4.37 -29.82
C THR A 44 1.36 5.13 -28.97
N PHE A 45 0.18 5.43 -29.53
CA PHE A 45 -0.94 6.01 -28.78
C PHE A 45 -1.47 5.08 -27.69
N GLU A 46 -1.63 3.78 -27.93
CA GLU A 46 -2.08 2.82 -26.90
C GLU A 46 -1.16 2.74 -25.68
N HIS A 47 0.13 3.08 -25.82
CA HIS A 47 1.06 3.12 -24.68
C HIS A 47 0.67 4.19 -23.65
N LEU A 48 -0.02 5.25 -24.07
CA LEU A 48 -0.60 6.25 -23.16
C LEU A 48 -1.70 5.66 -22.27
N GLY A 49 -2.27 4.51 -22.65
CA GLY A 49 -3.20 3.73 -21.84
C GLY A 49 -2.61 3.27 -20.49
N PHE A 50 -1.29 3.30 -20.34
CA PHE A 50 -0.63 3.08 -19.04
C PHE A 50 -0.81 4.27 -18.08
N LEU A 51 -0.85 5.49 -18.63
CA LEU A 51 -0.93 6.74 -17.87
C LEU A 51 -2.37 7.25 -17.75
N VAL A 52 -3.17 7.06 -18.79
CA VAL A 52 -4.52 7.62 -18.91
C VAL A 52 -5.50 6.51 -19.23
N ARG A 53 -6.55 6.37 -18.42
CA ARG A 53 -7.59 5.37 -18.63
C ARG A 53 -8.94 6.04 -18.85
N PHE A 54 -9.47 5.87 -20.04
CA PHE A 54 -10.86 6.18 -20.37
C PHE A 54 -11.74 4.96 -20.05
N SER A 55 -13.07 5.13 -20.03
CA SER A 55 -14.09 4.20 -19.54
C SER A 55 -13.86 2.69 -19.81
N GLU A 56 -14.46 1.84 -18.97
CA GLU A 56 -14.25 0.38 -18.90
C GLU A 56 -13.84 -0.31 -20.22
N GLY A 57 -12.54 -0.62 -20.35
CA GLY A 57 -12.03 -1.64 -21.26
C GLY A 57 -12.00 -1.27 -22.75
N THR A 58 -12.45 -0.08 -23.12
CA THR A 58 -12.23 0.43 -24.47
C THR A 58 -10.77 0.83 -24.63
N PRO A 59 -10.03 0.26 -25.62
CA PRO A 59 -8.69 0.73 -25.96
C PRO A 59 -8.73 2.22 -26.28
N LEU A 60 -7.63 2.92 -26.00
CA LEU A 60 -7.55 4.37 -26.12
C LEU A 60 -7.90 4.83 -27.55
N SER A 61 -7.52 4.03 -28.53
CA SER A 61 -7.81 4.19 -29.96
C SER A 61 -9.29 4.18 -30.31
N GLN A 62 -10.16 3.60 -29.47
CA GLN A 62 -11.61 3.62 -29.65
C GLN A 62 -12.28 4.80 -28.94
N ALA A 63 -11.63 5.37 -27.92
CA ALA A 63 -12.08 6.59 -27.27
C ALA A 63 -11.76 7.83 -28.13
N ALA A 64 -10.68 7.77 -28.91
CA ALA A 64 -10.30 8.78 -29.88
C ALA A 64 -10.97 8.54 -31.24
N THR A 65 -11.70 9.53 -31.76
CA THR A 65 -12.33 9.44 -33.09
C THR A 65 -11.38 9.74 -34.24
N PHE A 66 -10.16 10.22 -33.96
CA PHE A 66 -9.22 10.70 -34.97
C PHE A 66 -8.37 9.61 -35.65
N PHE A 67 -8.41 8.36 -35.15
CA PHE A 67 -7.82 7.19 -35.85
C PHE A 67 -8.84 6.39 -36.67
N ALA A 68 -10.13 6.77 -36.64
CA ALA A 68 -11.18 6.06 -37.36
C ALA A 68 -11.12 6.40 -38.86
N ASN A 69 -10.54 5.49 -39.65
CA ASN A 69 -10.63 5.58 -41.11
C ASN A 69 -12.05 5.28 -41.58
N SER A 70 -12.49 5.95 -42.66
CA SER A 70 -13.78 5.67 -43.30
C SER A 70 -13.81 4.33 -44.08
N ASP A 71 -12.64 3.73 -44.30
CA ASP A 71 -12.44 2.45 -44.99
C ASP A 71 -11.80 1.41 -44.03
N PRO A 72 -12.48 0.29 -43.74
CA PRO A 72 -11.98 -0.75 -42.82
C PRO A 72 -10.78 -1.55 -43.35
N ASP A 73 -10.46 -1.49 -44.64
CA ASP A 73 -9.32 -2.21 -45.23
C ASP A 73 -8.02 -1.37 -45.29
N MET A 74 -8.05 -0.11 -44.85
CA MET A 74 -6.91 0.82 -44.90
C MET A 74 -6.28 1.04 -43.51
N PRO A 75 -4.95 0.92 -43.34
CA PRO A 75 -4.29 1.10 -42.04
C PRO A 75 -4.50 2.52 -41.49
N ALA A 76 -4.68 2.64 -40.18
CA ALA A 76 -4.89 3.92 -39.49
C ALA A 76 -3.75 4.90 -39.84
N ALA A 77 -4.11 6.06 -40.39
CA ALA A 77 -3.12 7.09 -40.72
C ALA A 77 -2.47 7.62 -39.43
N PRO A 78 -1.17 7.91 -39.44
CA PRO A 78 -0.50 8.54 -38.30
C PRO A 78 -1.06 9.95 -38.06
N VAL A 79 -1.25 10.31 -36.80
CA VAL A 79 -1.96 11.53 -36.39
C VAL A 79 -0.96 12.53 -35.80
N PRO A 80 -1.04 13.83 -36.12
CA PRO A 80 -0.14 14.84 -35.58
C PRO A 80 -0.14 14.87 -34.04
N ALA A 81 1.05 14.94 -33.44
CA ALA A 81 1.21 14.98 -31.98
C ALA A 81 0.47 16.16 -31.34
N ALA A 82 0.41 17.31 -32.02
CA ALA A 82 -0.35 18.48 -31.58
C ALA A 82 -1.85 18.17 -31.42
N GLN A 83 -2.44 17.42 -32.35
CA GLN A 83 -3.86 17.05 -32.29
C GLN A 83 -4.14 16.08 -31.12
N VAL A 84 -3.21 15.15 -30.86
CA VAL A 84 -3.29 14.24 -29.71
C VAL A 84 -3.13 15.01 -28.39
N HIS A 85 -2.19 15.95 -28.35
CA HIS A 85 -1.95 16.81 -27.19
C HIS A 85 -3.19 17.62 -26.82
N ASP A 86 -3.83 18.26 -27.79
CA ASP A 86 -5.03 19.08 -27.56
C ASP A 86 -6.20 18.23 -27.07
N TRP A 87 -6.40 17.06 -27.66
CA TRP A 87 -7.46 16.14 -27.23
C TRP A 87 -7.24 15.65 -25.80
N ILE A 88 -6.02 15.21 -25.44
CA ILE A 88 -5.73 14.76 -24.07
C ILE A 88 -5.85 15.93 -23.08
N SER A 89 -5.34 17.10 -23.45
CA SER A 89 -5.40 18.30 -22.60
C SER A 89 -6.83 18.73 -22.31
N GLN A 90 -7.73 18.65 -23.30
CA GLN A 90 -9.16 18.91 -23.11
C GLN A 90 -9.80 17.90 -22.15
N ASN A 91 -9.51 16.60 -22.30
CA ASN A 91 -10.03 15.57 -21.40
C ASN A 91 -9.53 15.72 -19.96
N ILE A 92 -8.25 16.08 -19.77
CA ILE A 92 -7.69 16.35 -18.45
C ILE A 92 -8.37 17.59 -17.84
N SER A 93 -8.56 18.65 -18.63
CA SER A 93 -9.22 19.89 -18.16
C SER A 93 -10.67 19.64 -17.75
N SER A 94 -11.45 18.91 -18.55
CA SER A 94 -12.82 18.53 -18.19
C SER A 94 -12.90 17.64 -16.95
N SER A 95 -11.89 16.76 -16.74
CA SER A 95 -11.80 15.94 -15.54
C SER A 95 -11.46 16.77 -14.29
N LEU A 96 -10.59 17.78 -14.46
CA LEU A 96 -10.20 18.70 -13.38
C LEU A 96 -11.38 19.57 -12.94
N GLU A 97 -12.17 20.09 -13.90
CA GLU A 97 -13.39 20.86 -13.64
C GLU A 97 -14.42 20.02 -12.85
N PHE A 98 -14.67 18.78 -13.30
CA PHE A 98 -15.60 17.88 -12.62
C PHE A 98 -15.16 17.51 -11.19
N SER A 99 -13.86 17.33 -10.96
CA SER A 99 -13.31 17.06 -9.63
C SER A 99 -13.45 18.26 -8.69
N THR A 100 -13.33 19.49 -9.23
CA THR A 100 -13.46 20.74 -8.47
C THR A 100 -14.92 21.04 -8.06
N GLU A 101 -15.90 20.65 -8.89
CA GLU A 101 -17.33 20.75 -8.57
C GLU A 101 -17.78 19.78 -7.46
N LYS A 102 -17.17 18.59 -7.37
CA LYS A 102 -17.43 17.63 -6.27
C LYS A 102 -16.85 18.07 -4.92
N SER A 103 -15.76 18.83 -4.91
CA SER A 103 -15.20 19.39 -3.67
C SER A 103 -16.04 20.54 -3.13
N THR A 104 -16.53 21.44 -3.99
CA THR A 104 -17.32 22.61 -3.57
C THR A 104 -18.75 22.25 -3.10
N SER A 105 -19.35 21.21 -3.67
CA SER A 105 -20.68 20.71 -3.24
C SER A 105 -20.67 20.03 -1.85
N LYS A 106 -19.50 19.63 -1.33
CA LYS A 106 -19.35 19.18 0.07
C LYS A 106 -19.26 20.35 1.07
N GLU A 107 -18.73 21.50 0.68
CA GLU A 107 -18.64 22.69 1.56
C GLU A 107 -19.98 23.38 1.75
N VAL A 108 -20.80 23.50 0.71
CA VAL A 108 -22.14 24.11 0.80
C VAL A 108 -23.08 23.30 1.70
N SER A 109 -22.87 21.99 1.80
CA SER A 109 -23.67 21.09 2.65
C SER A 109 -23.26 21.14 4.13
N GLN A 110 -22.11 21.73 4.48
CA GLN A 110 -21.63 21.85 5.86
C GLN A 110 -21.89 23.23 6.50
N GLN A 111 -22.31 24.24 5.71
CA GLN A 111 -22.64 25.58 6.22
C GLN A 111 -24.14 25.81 6.47
N ALA A 112 -25.01 24.85 6.15
CA ALA A 112 -26.47 24.98 6.33
C ALA A 112 -27.02 24.28 7.59
N SER A 113 -26.19 23.78 8.51
CA SER A 113 -26.64 23.05 9.71
C SER A 113 -26.28 23.68 11.05
N SER A 114 -25.89 24.96 11.10
CA SER A 114 -25.76 25.70 12.37
C SER A 114 -26.94 26.67 12.53
N ASP A 115 -28.09 26.13 12.91
CA ASP A 115 -29.07 26.75 13.82
C ASP A 115 -30.40 25.99 13.72
N ILE A 116 -30.72 25.19 14.75
CA ILE A 116 -32.03 25.13 15.45
C ILE A 116 -32.02 23.98 16.46
N ASP A 117 -32.71 24.27 17.56
CA ASP A 117 -32.58 23.84 18.94
C ASP A 117 -33.06 22.41 19.29
N VAL A 118 -32.66 21.99 20.49
CA VAL A 118 -32.84 20.68 21.14
C VAL A 118 -34.30 20.41 21.53
N THR A 119 -34.83 19.20 21.26
CA THR A 119 -35.78 18.52 22.17
C THR A 119 -35.63 16.99 22.11
N MET A 120 -35.77 16.36 23.28
CA MET A 120 -35.56 14.95 23.61
C MET A 120 -36.81 14.09 23.34
N ALA A 121 -36.66 12.83 22.90
CA ALA A 121 -37.48 11.67 23.32
C ALA A 121 -37.07 10.36 22.62
N ASP A 122 -37.37 9.26 23.32
CA ASP A 122 -36.99 7.85 23.19
C ASP A 122 -37.50 7.04 21.96
N ALA A 123 -36.84 5.89 21.78
CA ALA A 123 -37.32 4.59 21.29
C ALA A 123 -37.37 4.21 19.77
N ASN A 124 -36.75 3.04 19.53
CA ASN A 124 -37.06 1.95 18.60
C ASN A 124 -36.78 2.03 17.08
N ALA A 125 -35.86 1.13 16.67
CA ALA A 125 -35.97 0.11 15.63
C ALA A 125 -36.21 0.46 14.14
N THR A 126 -35.40 -0.21 13.31
CA THR A 126 -35.54 -0.60 11.89
C THR A 126 -35.08 0.34 10.76
N ASN A 127 -34.14 -0.22 9.97
CA ASN A 127 -33.96 -0.12 8.52
C ASN A 127 -34.02 1.27 7.84
N ALA A 128 -32.85 1.85 7.57
CA ALA A 128 -32.69 2.88 6.55
C ALA A 128 -32.32 2.25 5.20
N ARG A 129 -33.29 2.26 4.28
CA ARG A 129 -33.11 2.00 2.85
C ARG A 129 -32.29 3.15 2.24
N ASN A 130 -31.19 2.82 1.57
CA ASN A 130 -30.46 3.77 0.73
C ASN A 130 -31.27 4.05 -0.54
N SER A 131 -31.88 5.23 -0.62
CA SER A 131 -32.40 5.81 -1.85
C SER A 131 -31.24 6.47 -2.63
N THR A 132 -30.89 5.87 -3.77
CA THR A 132 -29.99 6.42 -4.80
C THR A 132 -30.59 7.65 -5.50
N PRO A 133 -29.81 8.70 -5.78
CA PRO A 133 -30.12 9.60 -6.88
C PRO A 133 -29.60 8.96 -8.19
N THR A 134 -30.51 8.78 -9.13
CA THR A 134 -30.25 8.38 -10.51
C THR A 134 -29.53 9.49 -11.28
N GLY A 135 -28.37 9.17 -11.86
CA GLY A 135 -27.73 9.98 -12.91
C GLY A 135 -26.25 10.23 -12.68
N THR A 136 -25.41 9.27 -13.12
CA THR A 136 -24.00 9.37 -13.61
C THR A 136 -23.21 8.09 -13.28
N ASN A 137 -22.51 7.55 -14.27
CA ASN A 137 -21.91 6.21 -14.26
C ASN A 137 -20.85 5.99 -13.15
N PRO A 138 -21.02 5.02 -12.23
CA PRO A 138 -20.10 4.78 -11.10
C PRO A 138 -18.97 3.77 -11.41
N ALA A 139 -18.47 3.72 -12.64
CA ALA A 139 -17.66 2.57 -13.12
C ALA A 139 -16.13 2.72 -12.99
N TYR A 140 -15.59 3.93 -12.82
CA TYR A 140 -14.13 4.15 -12.88
C TYR A 140 -13.33 3.58 -11.69
N PHE A 141 -13.98 3.30 -10.55
CA PHE A 141 -13.32 2.83 -9.32
C PHE A 141 -13.39 1.31 -9.08
N ARG A 142 -13.95 0.52 -10.00
CA ARG A 142 -14.38 -0.86 -9.72
C ARG A 142 -13.29 -1.90 -9.44
N ASN A 143 -12.00 -1.58 -9.63
CA ASN A 143 -10.90 -2.56 -9.53
C ASN A 143 -9.88 -2.33 -8.41
N THR A 144 -10.06 -1.29 -7.58
CA THR A 144 -9.15 -0.98 -6.47
C THR A 144 -9.93 -0.85 -5.18
N THR A 145 -9.48 -1.54 -4.13
CA THR A 145 -10.03 -1.41 -2.79
C THR A 145 -9.19 -0.42 -1.99
N PHE A 146 -9.85 0.48 -1.26
CA PHE A 146 -9.19 1.49 -0.44
C PHE A 146 -9.32 1.14 1.04
N VAL A 147 -8.22 1.27 1.77
CA VAL A 147 -8.13 1.15 3.22
C VAL A 147 -7.51 2.45 3.71
N GLU A 148 -8.37 3.44 4.00
CA GLU A 148 -7.94 4.81 4.24
C GLU A 148 -8.41 5.35 5.59
N GLY A 149 -7.57 6.17 6.23
CA GLY A 149 -7.97 7.03 7.35
C GLY A 149 -8.17 6.29 8.67
N PHE A 150 -7.71 5.04 8.78
CA PHE A 150 -7.77 4.29 10.02
C PHE A 150 -6.78 4.87 11.04
N SER A 151 -7.29 5.20 12.21
CA SER A 151 -6.50 5.70 13.33
C SER A 151 -6.79 4.89 14.58
N LYS A 152 -5.76 4.49 15.32
CA LYS A 152 -5.86 3.80 16.63
C LYS A 152 -6.72 2.53 16.62
N THR A 153 -6.84 1.87 15.47
CA THR A 153 -7.71 0.71 15.25
C THR A 153 -6.95 -0.39 14.53
N SER A 154 -7.48 -1.63 14.55
CA SER A 154 -6.97 -2.67 13.66
C SER A 154 -8.03 -3.12 12.66
N VAL A 155 -7.60 -3.37 11.43
CA VAL A 155 -8.48 -3.67 10.29
C VAL A 155 -8.00 -4.93 9.61
N VAL A 156 -8.95 -5.78 9.23
CA VAL A 156 -8.67 -7.02 8.50
C VAL A 156 -9.48 -7.03 7.22
N LYS A 157 -8.83 -7.39 6.11
CA LYS A 157 -9.44 -7.57 4.80
C LYS A 157 -9.04 -8.93 4.24
N HIS A 158 -10.04 -9.76 4.03
CA HIS A 158 -9.90 -11.05 3.36
C HIS A 158 -10.06 -10.93 1.85
N ALA A 159 -9.78 -12.01 1.13
CA ALA A 159 -9.99 -12.08 -0.32
C ALA A 159 -11.44 -11.77 -0.74
N SER A 160 -12.44 -12.05 0.12
CA SER A 160 -13.85 -11.69 -0.10
C SER A 160 -14.12 -10.19 -0.04
N ASP A 161 -13.31 -9.44 0.71
CA ASP A 161 -13.53 -8.03 1.02
C ASP A 161 -12.86 -7.11 0.00
N VAL A 162 -11.97 -7.66 -0.82
CA VAL A 162 -11.22 -6.92 -1.84
C VAL A 162 -11.94 -7.03 -3.17
N LYS A 163 -12.36 -5.87 -3.69
CA LYS A 163 -12.84 -5.72 -5.06
C LYS A 163 -11.64 -5.51 -5.99
N GLY A 164 -11.52 -6.37 -6.99
CA GLY A 164 -10.47 -6.30 -8.01
C GLY A 164 -9.16 -6.97 -7.58
N HIS A 165 -8.03 -6.44 -8.05
CA HIS A 165 -6.69 -7.02 -7.83
C HIS A 165 -5.69 -6.03 -7.22
N SER A 166 -6.14 -4.84 -6.83
CA SER A 166 -5.31 -3.78 -6.27
C SER A 166 -5.89 -3.24 -4.98
N VAL A 167 -5.00 -2.94 -4.02
CA VAL A 167 -5.36 -2.30 -2.76
C VAL A 167 -4.49 -1.08 -2.52
N LYS A 168 -5.11 0.02 -2.07
CA LYS A 168 -4.41 1.22 -1.61
C LYS A 168 -4.65 1.40 -0.11
N VAL A 169 -3.59 1.40 0.68
CA VAL A 169 -3.60 1.72 2.11
C VAL A 169 -3.10 3.14 2.27
N LEU A 170 -3.97 4.05 2.69
CA LEU A 170 -3.69 5.49 2.66
C LEU A 170 -3.89 6.09 4.06
N ASN A 171 -3.02 7.00 4.48
CA ASN A 171 -3.26 7.89 5.61
C ASN A 171 -3.68 7.17 6.90
N CYS A 172 -3.08 6.01 7.18
CA CYS A 172 -3.40 5.21 8.37
C CYS A 172 -2.35 5.41 9.46
N HIS A 173 -2.81 5.68 10.68
CA HIS A 173 -1.95 6.12 11.78
C HIS A 173 -2.19 5.26 13.02
N GLU A 174 -1.15 4.91 13.77
CA GLU A 174 -1.32 4.22 15.05
C GLU A 174 -2.16 2.92 14.95
N SER A 175 -2.08 2.22 13.82
CA SER A 175 -3.04 1.16 13.46
C SER A 175 -2.36 -0.13 13.00
N VAL A 176 -3.07 -1.25 13.08
CA VAL A 176 -2.60 -2.55 12.57
C VAL A 176 -3.52 -3.02 11.44
N ILE A 177 -2.97 -3.19 10.25
CA ILE A 177 -3.74 -3.42 9.03
C ILE A 177 -3.34 -4.78 8.46
N TYR A 178 -4.31 -5.66 8.32
CA TYR A 178 -4.14 -6.99 7.75
C TYR A 178 -4.88 -7.08 6.42
N ILE A 179 -4.14 -7.30 5.34
CA ILE A 179 -4.71 -7.54 4.00
C ILE A 179 -4.32 -8.96 3.60
N LEU A 180 -5.14 -9.92 3.98
CA LEU A 180 -4.89 -11.36 3.82
C LEU A 180 -5.54 -11.89 2.53
N ALA A 181 -5.09 -11.35 1.39
CA ALA A 181 -5.64 -11.67 0.07
C ALA A 181 -4.54 -11.81 -1.00
N PRO A 182 -4.78 -12.59 -2.07
CA PRO A 182 -3.90 -12.64 -3.23
C PRO A 182 -4.16 -11.43 -4.14
N LEU A 183 -3.17 -10.55 -4.29
CA LEU A 183 -3.29 -9.29 -5.03
C LEU A 183 -2.27 -9.20 -6.16
N LYS A 184 -2.48 -8.30 -7.13
CA LYS A 184 -1.48 -7.95 -8.14
C LYS A 184 -0.66 -6.74 -7.71
N TYR A 185 -1.31 -5.72 -7.17
CA TYR A 185 -0.66 -4.45 -6.81
C TYR A 185 -1.11 -3.98 -5.44
N VAL A 186 -0.19 -3.45 -4.64
CA VAL A 186 -0.52 -2.77 -3.39
C VAL A 186 0.26 -1.46 -3.31
N THR A 187 -0.40 -0.39 -2.89
CA THR A 187 0.25 0.87 -2.53
C THR A 187 -0.01 1.16 -1.06
N VAL A 188 1.04 1.47 -0.31
CA VAL A 188 0.95 1.98 1.06
C VAL A 188 1.50 3.40 1.05
N TYR A 189 0.69 4.37 1.45
CA TYR A 189 1.02 5.79 1.35
C TYR A 189 0.64 6.53 2.63
N GLY A 190 1.52 7.42 3.10
CA GLY A 190 1.18 8.38 4.15
C GLY A 190 0.82 7.72 5.49
N CYS A 191 1.35 6.54 5.79
CA CYS A 191 1.05 5.83 7.02
C CYS A 191 2.10 6.12 8.11
N SER A 192 1.69 6.20 9.38
CA SER A 192 2.59 6.48 10.50
C SER A 192 2.32 5.61 11.72
N ASP A 193 3.36 5.18 12.43
CA ASP A 193 3.24 4.39 13.66
C ASP A 193 2.32 3.16 13.50
N ALA A 194 2.42 2.50 12.34
CA ALA A 194 1.48 1.46 11.91
C ALA A 194 2.20 0.14 11.59
N THR A 195 1.48 -0.96 11.68
CA THR A 195 1.94 -2.26 11.17
C THR A 195 1.02 -2.71 10.05
N VAL A 196 1.57 -2.91 8.85
CA VAL A 196 0.82 -3.32 7.66
C VAL A 196 1.28 -4.71 7.23
N VAL A 197 0.39 -5.68 7.38
CA VAL A 197 0.60 -7.08 7.00
C VAL A 197 -0.11 -7.32 5.67
N LEU A 198 0.67 -7.64 4.65
CA LEU A 198 0.19 -7.91 3.30
C LEU A 198 0.29 -9.40 2.98
N GLY A 199 -0.73 -9.90 2.29
CA GLY A 199 -0.79 -11.24 1.74
C GLY A 199 0.19 -11.46 0.58
N ALA A 200 -0.15 -12.34 -0.36
CA ALA A 200 0.70 -12.58 -1.52
C ALA A 200 0.43 -11.53 -2.63
N ILE A 201 1.48 -10.86 -3.12
CA ILE A 201 1.38 -9.84 -4.17
C ILE A 201 2.16 -10.27 -5.43
N GLY A 202 1.44 -10.48 -6.53
CA GLY A 202 2.00 -11.06 -7.74
C GLY A 202 2.82 -10.12 -8.62
N LYS A 203 2.76 -8.80 -8.43
CA LYS A 203 3.53 -7.86 -9.24
C LYS A 203 4.36 -6.91 -8.39
N VAL A 204 3.75 -5.89 -7.78
CA VAL A 204 4.50 -4.80 -7.13
C VAL A 204 3.80 -4.35 -5.85
N VAL A 205 4.59 -4.15 -4.80
CA VAL A 205 4.23 -3.36 -3.62
C VAL A 205 4.96 -2.02 -3.71
N LYS A 206 4.24 -0.91 -3.55
CA LYS A 206 4.81 0.43 -3.50
C LYS A 206 4.57 1.02 -2.12
N VAL A 207 5.62 1.47 -1.44
CA VAL A 207 5.54 2.10 -0.12
C VAL A 207 6.12 3.49 -0.20
N GLU A 208 5.33 4.50 0.12
CA GLU A 208 5.70 5.91 -0.02
C GLU A 208 5.29 6.75 1.17
N HIS A 209 6.11 7.74 1.53
CA HIS A 209 5.78 8.73 2.56
C HIS A 209 5.32 8.12 3.89
N CYS A 210 5.97 7.02 4.32
CA CYS A 210 5.64 6.32 5.55
C CYS A 210 6.69 6.56 6.65
N GLU A 211 6.25 6.66 7.90
CA GLU A 211 7.11 6.96 9.05
C GLU A 211 6.87 6.00 10.22
N ARG A 212 7.94 5.37 10.75
CA ARG A 212 7.83 4.38 11.86
C ARG A 212 6.81 3.28 11.56
N VAL A 213 6.81 2.77 10.32
CA VAL A 213 5.90 1.72 9.86
C VAL A 213 6.62 0.38 9.74
N HIS A 214 5.97 -0.68 10.20
CA HIS A 214 6.39 -2.05 9.95
C HIS A 214 5.60 -2.62 8.76
N ILE A 215 6.29 -2.91 7.66
CA ILE A 215 5.69 -3.53 6.46
C ILE A 215 6.10 -4.99 6.42
N ILE A 216 5.12 -5.89 6.36
CA ILE A 216 5.34 -7.33 6.19
C ILE A 216 4.72 -7.75 4.86
N ALA A 217 5.54 -8.13 3.87
CA ALA A 217 5.06 -8.35 2.52
C ALA A 217 5.75 -9.51 1.79
N ALA A 218 4.95 -10.35 1.13
CA ALA A 218 5.41 -11.39 0.23
C ALA A 218 5.05 -11.01 -1.23
N THR A 219 6.03 -10.57 -2.02
CA THR A 219 5.78 -9.96 -3.34
C THR A 219 6.87 -10.29 -4.36
N LYS A 220 6.57 -10.21 -5.66
CA LYS A 220 7.63 -10.33 -6.68
C LYS A 220 8.63 -9.18 -6.63
N ARG A 221 8.14 -7.95 -6.43
CA ARG A 221 8.91 -6.70 -6.45
C ARG A 221 8.35 -5.73 -5.42
N ILE A 222 9.23 -4.93 -4.85
CA ILE A 222 8.87 -3.83 -3.95
C ILE A 222 9.65 -2.56 -4.33
N CYS A 223 8.97 -1.43 -4.28
CA CYS A 223 9.55 -0.10 -4.41
C CYS A 223 9.26 0.69 -3.13
N ILE A 224 10.30 1.26 -2.54
CA ILE A 224 10.25 2.02 -1.30
C ILE A 224 10.75 3.42 -1.61
N ALA A 225 9.98 4.44 -1.26
CA ALA A 225 10.41 5.82 -1.41
C ALA A 225 9.95 6.72 -0.28
N ASN A 226 10.75 7.75 0.02
CA ASN A 226 10.41 8.79 0.98
C ASN A 226 9.96 8.25 2.35
N CYS A 227 10.60 7.18 2.83
CA CYS A 227 10.24 6.50 4.08
C CYS A 227 11.26 6.77 5.20
N ARG A 228 10.78 6.86 6.45
CA ARG A 228 11.62 7.15 7.62
C ARG A 228 11.39 6.18 8.76
N GLU A 229 12.49 5.63 9.30
CA GLU A 229 12.47 4.75 10.48
C GLU A 229 11.53 3.54 10.30
N CYS A 230 11.38 3.05 9.07
CA CYS A 230 10.52 1.91 8.73
C CYS A 230 11.31 0.60 8.70
N ILE A 231 10.61 -0.50 9.07
CA ILE A 231 11.16 -1.86 9.02
C ILE A 231 10.36 -2.68 8.00
N PHE A 232 11.06 -3.32 7.08
CA PHE A 232 10.48 -4.12 6.00
C PHE A 232 10.84 -5.60 6.19
N TYR A 233 9.85 -6.43 6.48
CA TYR A 233 9.97 -7.88 6.54
C TYR A 233 9.53 -8.47 5.20
N LEU A 234 10.49 -8.94 4.40
CA LEU A 234 10.32 -9.14 2.97
C LEU A 234 10.52 -10.59 2.55
N GLY A 235 9.56 -11.08 1.75
CA GLY A 235 9.68 -12.28 0.94
C GLY A 235 9.61 -11.87 -0.52
N VAL A 236 10.77 -11.59 -1.14
CA VAL A 236 10.82 -10.95 -2.47
C VAL A 236 11.64 -11.72 -3.48
N ASN A 237 11.09 -11.93 -4.69
CA ASN A 237 11.82 -12.65 -5.74
C ASN A 237 12.88 -11.77 -6.44
N HIS A 238 12.70 -10.45 -6.43
CA HIS A 238 13.64 -9.48 -6.98
C HIS A 238 14.15 -8.54 -5.87
N GLN A 239 15.32 -7.96 -6.10
CA GLN A 239 15.90 -6.96 -5.20
C GLN A 239 14.92 -5.81 -4.90
N PRO A 240 14.77 -5.41 -3.62
CA PRO A 240 14.02 -4.21 -3.24
C PRO A 240 14.60 -2.96 -3.92
N LEU A 241 13.75 -2.13 -4.50
CA LEU A 241 14.14 -0.85 -5.07
C LEU A 241 13.91 0.26 -4.04
N ILE A 242 14.94 1.06 -3.73
CA ILE A 242 14.88 2.20 -2.81
C ILE A 242 15.13 3.48 -3.61
N VAL A 243 14.20 4.43 -3.54
CA VAL A 243 14.21 5.68 -4.34
C VAL A 243 13.91 6.88 -3.44
N GLY A 244 14.47 8.05 -3.74
CA GLY A 244 14.15 9.28 -3.02
C GLY A 244 14.80 9.35 -1.62
N ASP A 245 14.25 10.20 -0.77
CA ASP A 245 14.84 10.54 0.53
C ASP A 245 14.38 9.55 1.62
N ASN A 246 15.22 8.57 1.92
CA ASN A 246 14.92 7.56 2.91
C ASN A 246 15.89 7.65 4.09
N HIS A 247 15.39 7.48 5.30
CA HIS A 247 16.19 7.61 6.51
C HIS A 247 15.99 6.43 7.46
N LYS A 248 17.09 5.83 7.94
CA LYS A 248 17.08 4.72 8.92
C LYS A 248 16.15 3.56 8.53
N LEU A 249 16.17 3.15 7.27
CA LEU A 249 15.41 1.97 6.83
C LEU A 249 16.08 0.68 7.28
N GLN A 250 15.26 -0.29 7.68
CA GLN A 250 15.70 -1.63 8.00
C GLN A 250 15.00 -2.68 7.14
N VAL A 251 15.73 -3.69 6.68
CA VAL A 251 15.20 -4.85 5.96
C VAL A 251 15.47 -6.13 6.73
N ALA A 252 14.52 -7.06 6.69
CA ALA A 252 14.58 -8.36 7.35
C ALA A 252 13.92 -9.44 6.48
N PRO A 253 14.22 -10.73 6.71
CA PRO A 253 13.48 -11.82 6.09
C PRO A 253 11.98 -11.77 6.46
N PHE A 254 11.12 -12.27 5.57
CA PHE A 254 9.71 -12.48 5.87
C PHE A 254 9.54 -13.34 7.14
N ASN A 255 8.72 -12.87 8.07
CA ASN A 255 8.67 -13.40 9.44
C ASN A 255 7.28 -13.86 9.87
N THR A 256 6.34 -14.04 8.95
CA THR A 256 4.95 -14.41 9.28
C THR A 256 4.41 -15.49 8.36
N TYR A 257 3.23 -16.02 8.70
CA TYR A 257 2.42 -16.85 7.82
C TYR A 257 0.96 -16.84 8.27
N TYR A 258 0.05 -17.15 7.35
CA TYR A 258 -1.35 -17.46 7.64
C TYR A 258 -1.77 -18.70 6.82
N PRO A 259 -2.83 -19.42 7.20
CA PRO A 259 -3.15 -20.73 6.62
C PRO A 259 -3.18 -20.76 5.08
N GLN A 260 -3.84 -19.77 4.47
CA GLN A 260 -4.03 -19.64 3.01
C GLN A 260 -2.83 -19.06 2.25
N LEU A 261 -1.73 -18.70 2.95
CA LEU A 261 -0.61 -18.00 2.32
C LEU A 261 0.03 -18.80 1.18
N GLY A 262 0.25 -20.10 1.36
CA GLY A 262 0.83 -20.97 0.31
C GLY A 262 0.01 -20.97 -0.98
N GLU A 263 -1.31 -21.10 -0.88
CA GLU A 263 -2.21 -21.03 -2.03
C GLU A 263 -2.19 -19.64 -2.68
N HIS A 264 -2.19 -18.58 -1.87
CA HIS A 264 -2.12 -17.21 -2.36
C HIS A 264 -0.81 -16.95 -3.12
N LEU A 265 0.33 -17.44 -2.62
CA LEU A 265 1.64 -17.34 -3.29
C LEU A 265 1.65 -18.06 -4.64
N ALA A 266 1.13 -19.30 -4.68
CA ALA A 266 1.01 -20.07 -5.93
C ALA A 266 0.11 -19.36 -6.95
N LYS A 267 -1.04 -18.84 -6.51
CA LYS A 267 -2.02 -18.13 -7.36
C LYS A 267 -1.43 -16.87 -8.02
N VAL A 268 -0.58 -16.14 -7.31
CA VAL A 268 0.02 -14.90 -7.82
C VAL A 268 1.41 -15.12 -8.43
N GLY A 269 1.94 -16.35 -8.33
CA GLY A 269 3.20 -16.80 -8.90
C GLY A 269 4.45 -16.26 -8.19
N VAL A 270 4.37 -16.00 -6.89
CA VAL A 270 5.56 -15.67 -6.06
C VAL A 270 6.22 -16.97 -5.63
N ASP A 271 7.52 -17.12 -5.92
CA ASP A 271 8.27 -18.32 -5.59
C ASP A 271 8.84 -18.21 -4.16
N PRO A 272 8.44 -19.07 -3.20
CA PRO A 272 8.97 -19.01 -1.84
C PRO A 272 10.45 -19.39 -1.73
N ALA A 273 11.00 -20.14 -2.71
CA ALA A 273 12.40 -20.57 -2.69
C ALA A 273 13.38 -19.44 -2.99
N VAL A 274 12.92 -18.37 -3.65
CA VAL A 274 13.76 -17.22 -4.05
C VAL A 274 13.42 -16.01 -3.17
N ASN A 275 14.35 -15.64 -2.28
CA ASN A 275 14.20 -14.46 -1.43
C ASN A 275 15.44 -13.56 -1.48
N LYS A 276 15.33 -12.39 -2.13
CA LYS A 276 16.40 -11.39 -2.34
C LYS A 276 16.24 -10.15 -1.47
N TRP A 277 15.62 -10.30 -0.29
CA TRP A 277 15.35 -9.21 0.64
C TRP A 277 16.60 -8.45 1.11
N ASP A 278 17.76 -9.11 1.13
CA ASP A 278 19.03 -8.62 1.68
C ASP A 278 19.92 -7.87 0.67
N GLN A 279 19.40 -7.68 -0.56
CA GLN A 279 20.08 -7.05 -1.69
C GLN A 279 19.29 -5.82 -2.16
N PRO A 280 19.09 -4.77 -1.33
CA PRO A 280 18.41 -3.56 -1.79
C PRO A 280 19.23 -2.83 -2.85
N PHE A 281 18.56 -2.32 -3.87
CA PHE A 281 19.13 -1.51 -4.92
C PHE A 281 18.63 -0.07 -4.79
N VAL A 282 19.55 0.85 -4.54
CA VAL A 282 19.25 2.28 -4.35
C VAL A 282 19.37 3.01 -5.69
N LEU A 283 18.33 3.75 -6.06
CA LEU A 283 18.26 4.54 -7.28
C LEU A 283 18.01 6.01 -6.93
N GLY A 284 19.05 6.84 -7.09
CA GLY A 284 19.00 8.28 -6.83
C GLY A 284 20.33 8.81 -6.32
N VAL A 285 20.70 10.01 -6.78
CA VAL A 285 21.78 10.82 -6.20
C VAL A 285 21.09 11.81 -5.28
N VAL A 286 21.41 11.83 -3.99
CA VAL A 286 20.99 12.93 -3.11
C VAL A 286 21.61 14.19 -3.69
N ASP A 287 20.80 15.17 -4.09
CA ASP A 287 21.32 16.46 -4.57
C ASP A 287 22.05 17.14 -3.40
N PRO A 288 23.37 17.37 -3.49
CA PRO A 288 24.13 18.05 -2.43
C PRO A 288 23.66 19.49 -2.19
N HIS A 289 22.80 20.04 -3.06
CA HIS A 289 22.30 21.40 -2.99
C HIS A 289 20.84 21.54 -2.54
N ASP A 290 20.16 20.46 -2.14
CA ASP A 290 18.86 20.59 -1.48
C ASP A 290 19.04 21.14 -0.05
N SER A 291 18.99 22.47 0.04
CA SER A 291 19.37 23.26 1.22
C SER A 291 18.29 23.29 2.31
N LEU A 292 17.32 22.37 2.28
CA LEU A 292 16.39 22.12 3.39
C LEU A 292 17.04 21.25 4.48
N SER A 293 18.25 21.64 4.88
CA SER A 293 18.72 21.73 6.27
C SER A 293 18.03 20.82 7.30
N HIS A 294 18.59 19.62 7.49
CA HIS A 294 18.81 19.11 8.84
C HIS A 294 20.05 19.79 9.45
N PRO A 295 20.02 20.25 10.72
CA PRO A 295 21.09 21.05 11.32
C PRO A 295 22.30 20.23 11.81
N ALA A 296 22.51 19.02 11.30
CA ALA A 296 23.66 18.19 11.65
C ALA A 296 24.56 18.05 10.42
N GLY A 297 25.51 18.98 10.28
CA GLY A 297 26.53 18.91 9.24
C GLY A 297 27.34 17.63 9.35
N VAL A 298 27.27 16.80 8.31
CA VAL A 298 28.31 15.85 7.90
C VAL A 298 28.09 15.49 6.44
N SER A 299 29.05 15.93 5.62
CA SER A 299 29.58 15.38 4.36
C SER A 299 28.68 14.54 3.43
N ASP A 300 28.69 14.92 2.15
CA ASP A 300 28.65 14.07 0.95
C ASP A 300 28.59 12.54 1.20
N VAL A 301 27.40 11.94 1.21
CA VAL A 301 27.25 10.47 1.24
C VAL A 301 26.08 10.05 0.35
N GLN A 302 26.33 9.03 -0.47
CA GLN A 302 25.36 8.19 -1.17
C GLN A 302 24.01 8.09 -0.44
N ALA A 303 22.91 8.09 -1.20
CA ALA A 303 21.58 7.75 -0.68
C ALA A 303 21.66 6.53 0.27
N GLU A 304 21.22 6.73 1.51
CA GLU A 304 21.38 5.76 2.60
C GLU A 304 20.65 4.46 2.22
N SER A 305 21.41 3.40 1.93
CA SER A 305 20.82 2.08 1.67
C SER A 305 20.19 1.53 2.94
N ALA A 306 19.12 0.75 2.80
CA ALA A 306 18.52 0.07 3.95
C ALA A 306 19.51 -0.86 4.62
N THR A 307 19.54 -0.81 5.96
CA THR A 307 20.37 -1.67 6.81
C THR A 307 19.65 -2.97 7.13
N ARG A 308 20.38 -4.03 7.49
CA ARG A 308 19.75 -5.30 7.89
C ARG A 308 19.31 -5.22 9.35
N LEU A 309 18.11 -5.72 9.66
CA LEU A 309 17.65 -5.84 11.04
C LEU A 309 18.56 -6.80 11.81
N ASP A 310 18.92 -6.42 13.03
CA ASP A 310 19.71 -7.27 13.93
C ASP A 310 18.97 -8.60 14.19
N PRO A 311 19.61 -9.77 14.03
CA PRO A 311 19.02 -11.07 14.36
C PRO A 311 18.44 -11.15 15.78
N ASP A 312 19.02 -10.45 16.75
CA ASP A 312 18.55 -10.41 18.14
C ASP A 312 17.28 -9.58 18.31
N LEU A 313 16.94 -8.72 17.36
CA LEU A 313 15.64 -8.01 17.31
C LEU A 313 14.59 -8.75 16.48
N PHE A 314 15.00 -9.70 15.63
CA PHE A 314 14.08 -10.48 14.79
C PHE A 314 13.17 -11.40 15.62
N THR A 315 11.87 -11.32 15.37
CA THR A 315 10.87 -12.24 15.93
C THR A 315 9.81 -12.58 14.89
N ASN A 316 9.19 -13.76 15.02
CA ASN A 316 8.09 -14.13 14.14
C ASN A 316 6.87 -13.27 14.49
N PHE A 317 6.27 -12.67 13.47
CA PHE A 317 5.02 -11.96 13.62
C PHE A 317 3.87 -12.96 13.54
N LEU A 318 3.07 -13.02 14.61
CA LEU A 318 1.92 -13.92 14.69
C LEU A 318 0.68 -13.21 14.16
N ILE A 319 0.08 -13.78 13.11
CA ILE A 319 -1.26 -13.40 12.66
C ILE A 319 -2.25 -14.19 13.52
N PRO A 320 -3.15 -13.52 14.26
CA PRO A 320 -4.16 -14.18 15.06
C PRO A 320 -5.00 -15.20 14.27
N SER A 321 -5.20 -16.40 14.83
CA SER A 321 -5.80 -17.56 14.14
C SER A 321 -7.31 -17.47 13.88
N TRP A 322 -8.00 -16.50 14.48
CA TRP A 322 -9.44 -16.29 14.35
C TRP A 322 -9.83 -15.57 13.05
N PHE A 323 -8.86 -15.13 12.25
CA PHE A 323 -9.09 -14.64 10.89
C PHE A 323 -9.30 -15.77 9.85
N GLY A 324 -9.30 -17.04 10.26
CA GLY A 324 -9.42 -18.19 9.35
C GLY A 324 -10.81 -18.82 9.34
N THR A 325 -11.36 -19.06 8.14
CA THR A 325 -12.45 -20.04 7.94
C THR A 325 -11.84 -21.45 7.99
N GLU A 326 -12.49 -22.39 8.67
CA GLU A 326 -12.06 -23.79 8.82
C GLU A 326 -11.93 -24.51 7.47
N VAL A 327 -10.77 -24.42 6.80
CA VAL A 327 -10.45 -25.24 5.63
C VAL A 327 -9.02 -25.76 5.72
N GLN A 328 -8.90 -27.09 5.62
CA GLN A 328 -7.68 -27.90 5.46
C GLN A 328 -7.06 -27.57 4.09
N GLU A 329 -5.78 -27.23 3.88
CA GLU A 329 -4.53 -27.62 4.53
C GLU A 329 -3.64 -26.38 4.79
N PRO A 330 -3.16 -26.15 6.02
CA PRO A 330 -2.66 -24.83 6.41
C PRO A 330 -1.15 -24.75 6.18
N THR A 331 -0.69 -23.65 5.59
CA THR A 331 0.73 -23.25 5.69
C THR A 331 1.12 -23.29 7.18
N LYS A 332 1.99 -24.23 7.61
CA LYS A 332 2.32 -24.46 9.04
C LYS A 332 3.52 -23.66 9.53
N CYS A 333 4.27 -23.08 8.61
CA CYS A 333 5.49 -22.33 8.87
C CYS A 333 5.68 -21.24 7.81
N CYS A 334 6.59 -20.30 8.08
CA CYS A 334 6.97 -19.30 7.10
C CYS A 334 7.45 -20.00 5.80
N PRO A 335 6.86 -19.69 4.63
CA PRO A 335 7.17 -20.40 3.40
C PRO A 335 8.53 -19.99 2.80
N PHE A 336 9.10 -18.87 3.24
CA PHE A 336 10.41 -18.40 2.81
C PHE A 336 11.51 -18.97 3.71
N PRO A 337 12.64 -19.44 3.14
CA PRO A 337 13.75 -19.97 3.94
C PRO A 337 14.36 -18.85 4.78
N LEU A 338 14.53 -19.13 6.07
CA LEU A 338 15.17 -18.22 7.01
C LEU A 338 16.70 -18.38 6.94
N PRO A 339 17.48 -17.29 6.80
CA PRO A 339 18.93 -17.38 6.84
C PRO A 339 19.45 -17.88 8.19
N GLU A 340 20.56 -18.62 8.17
CA GLU A 340 21.12 -19.29 9.35
C GLU A 340 21.34 -18.35 10.54
N ILE A 341 21.82 -17.12 10.30
CA ILE A 341 22.07 -16.13 11.35
C ILE A 341 20.79 -15.77 12.14
N TYR A 342 19.65 -15.67 11.47
CA TYR A 342 18.36 -15.40 12.10
C TYR A 342 17.80 -16.66 12.75
N GLY A 343 18.01 -17.83 12.13
CA GLY A 343 17.64 -19.13 12.68
C GLY A 343 18.32 -19.42 14.02
N VAL A 344 19.64 -19.21 14.11
CA VAL A 344 20.40 -19.44 15.35
C VAL A 344 19.95 -18.50 16.47
N SER A 345 19.75 -17.20 16.18
CA SER A 345 19.23 -16.26 17.18
C SER A 345 17.82 -16.64 17.63
N GLN A 346 16.94 -17.07 16.72
CA GLN A 346 15.60 -17.55 17.05
C GLN A 346 15.64 -18.81 17.93
N SER A 347 16.47 -19.80 17.60
CA SER A 347 16.65 -21.00 18.43
C SER A 347 17.19 -20.68 19.82
N LYS A 348 18.13 -19.74 19.94
CA LYS A 348 18.66 -19.26 21.23
C LYS A 348 17.55 -18.63 22.09
N LYS A 349 16.69 -17.79 21.49
CA LYS A 349 15.54 -17.19 22.17
C LYS A 349 14.52 -18.25 22.63
N LEU A 350 14.23 -19.24 21.77
CA LEU A 350 13.33 -20.34 22.11
C LEU A 350 13.88 -21.20 23.26
N ALA A 351 15.18 -21.55 23.21
CA ALA A 351 15.84 -22.27 24.29
C ALA A 351 15.82 -21.50 25.61
N ALA A 352 16.07 -20.19 25.58
CA ALA A 352 15.97 -19.33 26.77
C ALA A 352 14.53 -19.29 27.33
N LEU A 353 13.51 -19.22 26.47
CA LEU A 353 12.10 -19.28 26.90
C LEU A 353 11.74 -20.64 27.50
N GLU A 354 12.24 -21.74 26.94
CA GLU A 354 12.04 -23.08 27.50
C GLU A 354 12.70 -23.24 28.86
N ASP A 355 13.92 -22.70 29.02
CA ASP A 355 14.64 -22.70 30.30
C ASP A 355 13.89 -21.89 31.37
N ILE A 356 13.39 -20.70 31.01
CA ILE A 356 12.52 -19.89 31.90
C ILE A 356 11.26 -20.68 32.28
N ARG A 357 10.57 -21.31 31.32
CA ARG A 357 9.37 -22.12 31.58
C ARG A 357 9.67 -23.31 32.50
N LYS A 358 10.80 -23.97 32.30
CA LYS A 358 11.27 -25.07 33.13
C LYS A 358 11.57 -24.60 34.56
N THR A 359 12.28 -23.49 34.70
CA THR A 359 12.56 -22.86 35.99
C THR A 359 11.27 -22.52 36.74
N ILE A 360 10.28 -21.94 36.05
CA ILE A 360 8.96 -21.65 36.63
C ILE A 360 8.24 -22.92 37.08
N ARG A 361 8.35 -24.03 36.34
CA ARG A 361 7.70 -25.29 36.67
C ARG A 361 8.38 -26.03 37.83
N GLU A 362 9.70 -25.95 37.91
CA GLU A 362 10.52 -26.61 38.93
C GLU A 362 10.51 -25.87 40.27
N LEU A 363 10.16 -24.59 40.25
CA LEU A 363 9.91 -23.81 41.45
C LEU A 363 8.77 -24.45 42.27
N GLN A 364 9.12 -25.05 43.41
CA GLN A 364 8.19 -25.59 44.41
C GLN A 364 7.55 -24.43 45.19
N ILE A 365 6.65 -23.70 44.54
CA ILE A 365 5.94 -22.56 45.15
C ILE A 365 4.58 -23.00 45.67
N ASP A 366 4.18 -22.50 46.84
CA ASP A 366 2.83 -22.67 47.36
C ASP A 366 1.80 -21.95 46.48
N ASP A 367 0.53 -22.37 46.57
CA ASP A 367 -0.52 -21.87 45.69
C ASP A 367 -0.83 -20.37 45.88
N ASN A 368 -0.56 -19.81 47.07
CA ASN A 368 -0.69 -18.36 47.30
C ASN A 368 0.38 -17.59 46.54
N ARG A 369 1.65 -17.99 46.64
CA ARG A 369 2.73 -17.35 45.89
C ARG A 369 2.64 -17.58 44.38
N LYS A 370 2.10 -18.71 43.91
CA LYS A 370 1.77 -18.89 42.48
C LYS A 370 0.76 -17.85 42.00
N LYS A 371 -0.27 -17.56 42.82
CA LYS A 371 -1.28 -16.55 42.51
C LYS A 371 -0.67 -15.14 42.50
N GLU A 372 0.23 -14.83 43.44
CA GLU A 372 0.97 -13.56 43.45
C GLU A 372 1.83 -13.38 42.20
N LEU A 373 2.60 -14.41 41.82
CA LEU A 373 3.41 -14.39 40.60
C LEU A 373 2.55 -14.20 39.35
N ALA A 374 1.43 -14.92 39.24
CA ALA A 374 0.50 -14.77 38.11
C ALA A 374 -0.08 -13.35 38.02
N ASN A 375 -0.47 -12.75 39.15
CA ASN A 375 -0.96 -11.38 39.20
C ASN A 375 0.11 -10.37 38.80
N ALA A 376 1.35 -10.54 39.26
CA ALA A 376 2.47 -9.67 38.89
C ALA A 376 2.79 -9.76 37.40
N LEU A 377 2.82 -10.98 36.84
CA LEU A 377 3.00 -11.21 35.41
C LEU A 377 1.86 -10.57 34.60
N HIS A 378 0.62 -10.71 35.05
CA HIS A 378 -0.53 -10.13 34.38
C HIS A 378 -0.48 -8.59 34.38
N ALA A 379 -0.08 -7.97 35.50
CA ALA A 379 0.10 -6.52 35.59
C ALA A 379 1.19 -6.02 34.63
N GLN A 380 2.37 -6.66 34.65
CA GLN A 380 3.47 -6.32 33.74
C GLN A 380 3.11 -6.52 32.27
N PHE A 381 2.38 -7.61 31.95
CA PHE A 381 1.89 -7.86 30.60
C PHE A 381 0.88 -6.79 30.16
N LYS A 382 -0.02 -6.37 31.05
CA LYS A 382 -0.97 -5.28 30.79
C LYS A 382 -0.24 -3.97 30.50
N ASP A 383 0.71 -3.58 31.35
CA ASP A 383 1.49 -2.35 31.16
C ASP A 383 2.27 -2.38 29.84
N TRP A 384 2.85 -3.53 29.51
CA TRP A 384 3.50 -3.75 28.22
C TRP A 384 2.53 -3.61 27.04
N LEU A 385 1.30 -4.13 27.11
CA LEU A 385 0.29 -4.00 26.05
C LEU A 385 -0.10 -2.54 25.78
N TYR A 386 -0.18 -1.71 26.83
CA TYR A 386 -0.47 -0.27 26.66
C TYR A 386 0.74 0.49 26.13
N ALA A 387 1.94 0.25 26.69
CA ALA A 387 3.15 0.93 26.27
C ALA A 387 3.54 0.62 24.81
N SER A 388 3.29 -0.61 24.36
CA SER A 388 3.56 -1.04 22.98
C SER A 388 2.44 -0.73 21.99
N GLY A 389 1.25 -0.29 22.46
CA GLY A 389 0.06 -0.11 21.62
C GLY A 389 -0.60 -1.41 21.15
N ASN A 390 -0.07 -2.59 21.50
CA ASN A 390 -0.60 -3.90 21.12
C ASN A 390 -2.00 -4.19 21.68
N ILE A 391 -2.44 -3.45 22.71
CA ILE A 391 -3.81 -3.52 23.23
C ILE A 391 -4.87 -3.37 22.12
N ARG A 392 -4.57 -2.64 21.04
CA ARG A 392 -5.47 -2.41 19.91
C ARG A 392 -5.82 -3.68 19.13
N GLN A 393 -4.92 -4.66 19.10
CA GLN A 393 -5.19 -5.96 18.49
C GLN A 393 -6.27 -6.73 19.25
N LEU A 394 -6.41 -6.46 20.57
CA LEU A 394 -7.46 -7.06 21.39
C LEU A 394 -8.82 -6.39 21.21
N TYR A 395 -8.87 -5.10 20.84
CA TYR A 395 -10.17 -4.45 20.57
C TYR A 395 -10.91 -5.07 19.39
N CYS A 396 -10.17 -5.63 18.42
CA CYS A 396 -10.79 -6.38 17.34
C CYS A 396 -11.54 -7.62 17.85
N LEU A 397 -11.09 -8.24 18.96
CA LEU A 397 -11.74 -9.43 19.55
C LEU A 397 -13.07 -9.11 20.22
N GLN A 398 -13.37 -7.84 20.53
CA GLN A 398 -14.59 -7.43 21.21
C GLN A 398 -15.70 -6.99 20.24
N GLY A 399 -15.42 -6.97 18.93
CA GLY A 399 -16.33 -6.48 17.90
C GLY A 399 -17.16 -7.54 17.17
N ASP A 400 -17.02 -8.82 17.54
CA ASP A 400 -17.81 -9.95 17.02
C ASP A 400 -18.87 -10.43 18.02
#